data_AF-A0A935H2G4-F1
#
_entry.id   AF-A0A935H2G4-F1
#
_cell.length_a   1.000
_cell.length_b   1.000
_cell.length_c   1.000
_cell.angle_alpha   90.00
_cell.angle_beta   90.00
_cell.angle_gamma   90.00
#
_symmetry.space_group_name_H-M   'P 1'
#
loop_
_entity.id
_entity.type
_entity.pdbx_description
1 polymer ?
#
loop_
_entity_poly.entity_id
_entity_poly.type
_entity_poly.pdbx_seq_one_letter_code
_entity_poly.pdbx_strand_id
1 'polypeptide(L)'
;MRKLDIEGLLGTDLMVVGTNAFVAYELACAARFPTGNEETEDFDMAWCRGTKASLVGHSAIVTGRKSLFAVLKKPGLHLPDQPRKPYQAVNQTGYEVELLAAPARIPCQSLSL
;
A
#
# COMPACT_ATOMS: atom_id res chain seq x y z
N MET A 1 -5.07 -2.22 -7.91
CA MET A 1 -4.32 -3.50 -7.82
C MET A 1 -3.63 -3.94 -9.12
N ARG A 2 -4.35 -4.25 -10.21
CA ARG A 2 -3.76 -4.89 -11.41
C ARG A 2 -2.55 -4.18 -12.02
N LYS A 3 -2.51 -2.85 -11.96
CA LYS A 3 -1.35 -2.09 -12.43
C LYS A 3 -0.09 -2.34 -11.59
N LEU A 4 -0.21 -2.49 -10.27
CA LEU A 4 0.93 -2.78 -9.38
C LEU A 4 1.46 -4.19 -9.62
N ASP A 5 0.57 -5.13 -9.94
CA ASP A 5 0.91 -6.50 -10.32
C ASP A 5 1.73 -6.53 -11.62
N ILE A 6 1.21 -5.88 -12.67
CA ILE A 6 1.88 -5.75 -13.98
C ILE A 6 3.27 -5.11 -13.84
N GLU A 7 3.41 -4.13 -12.94
CA GLU A 7 4.67 -3.43 -12.68
C GLU A 7 5.58 -4.20 -11.69
N GLY A 8 5.17 -5.38 -11.22
CA GLY A 8 5.96 -6.28 -10.39
C GLY A 8 6.22 -5.79 -8.96
N LEU A 9 5.33 -4.95 -8.43
CA LEU A 9 5.43 -4.35 -7.09
C LEU A 9 4.73 -5.17 -6.00
N LEU A 10 3.75 -5.99 -6.38
CA LEU A 10 3.01 -6.81 -5.40
C LEU A 10 3.84 -7.99 -4.92
N GLY A 11 3.77 -8.25 -3.61
CA GLY A 11 4.53 -9.30 -2.93
C GLY A 11 6.02 -8.99 -2.77
N THR A 12 6.55 -8.01 -3.50
CA THR A 12 7.97 -7.62 -3.48
C THR A 12 8.19 -6.32 -2.72
N ASP A 13 7.41 -5.31 -3.07
CA ASP A 13 7.52 -3.95 -2.54
C ASP A 13 6.35 -3.59 -1.66
N LEU A 14 5.17 -4.10 -2.03
CA LEU A 14 3.91 -3.88 -1.36
C LEU A 14 3.25 -5.24 -1.10
N MET A 15 2.82 -5.46 0.14
CA MET A 15 2.03 -6.62 0.54
C MET A 15 0.59 -6.18 0.74
N VAL A 16 -0.37 -6.97 0.24
CA VAL A 16 -1.80 -6.75 0.51
C VAL A 16 -2.08 -7.02 1.99
N VAL A 17 -2.78 -6.10 2.65
CA VAL A 17 -3.21 -6.24 4.05
C VAL A 17 -4.67 -5.81 4.18
N GLY A 18 -5.19 -5.80 5.42
CA GLY A 18 -6.59 -5.45 5.68
C GLY A 18 -7.56 -6.55 5.25
N THR A 19 -8.82 -6.18 5.03
CA THR A 19 -9.92 -7.11 4.74
C THR A 19 -9.66 -7.92 3.46
N ASN A 20 -9.04 -7.32 2.44
CA ASN A 20 -8.67 -8.01 1.21
C ASN A 20 -7.67 -9.18 1.42
N ALA A 21 -6.95 -9.22 2.54
CA ALA A 21 -6.05 -10.32 2.89
C ALA A 21 -6.76 -11.50 3.58
N PHE A 22 -8.00 -11.34 4.05
CA PHE A 22 -8.71 -12.39 4.81
C PHE A 22 -8.88 -13.67 4.00
N VAL A 23 -9.24 -13.57 2.73
CA VAL A 23 -9.37 -14.72 1.82
C VAL A 23 -8.09 -15.57 1.79
N ALA A 24 -6.92 -14.93 1.80
CA ALA A 24 -5.65 -15.66 1.83
C ALA A 24 -5.45 -16.44 3.15
N TYR A 25 -5.83 -15.86 4.28
CA TYR A 25 -5.77 -16.52 5.58
C TYR A 25 -6.78 -17.67 5.71
N GLU A 26 -8.00 -17.47 5.21
CA GLU A 26 -9.04 -18.51 5.19
C GLU A 26 -8.59 -19.74 4.41
N LEU A 27 -8.02 -19.52 3.22
CA LEU A 27 -7.45 -20.58 2.40
C LEU A 27 -6.26 -21.27 3.09
N ALA A 28 -5.36 -20.50 3.71
CA ALA A 28 -4.18 -21.05 4.39
C ALA A 28 -4.53 -21.89 5.62
N CYS A 29 -5.58 -21.50 6.35
CA CYS A 29 -6.02 -22.16 7.59
C CYS A 29 -7.14 -23.17 7.38
N ALA A 30 -7.69 -23.30 6.16
CA ALA A 30 -8.92 -24.05 5.88
C ALA A 30 -10.09 -23.69 6.82
N ALA A 31 -10.19 -22.40 7.15
CA ALA A 31 -11.18 -21.84 8.08
C ALA A 31 -11.89 -20.64 7.44
N ARG A 32 -13.03 -20.22 7.99
CA ARG A 32 -13.75 -19.02 7.54
C ARG A 32 -13.91 -18.02 8.67
N PHE A 33 -13.77 -16.75 8.36
CA PHE A 33 -14.15 -15.67 9.25
C PHE A 33 -15.68 -15.56 9.34
N PRO A 34 -16.21 -15.01 10.43
CA PRO A 34 -17.64 -14.72 10.54
C PRO A 34 -18.07 -13.71 9.47
N THR A 35 -19.16 -14.02 8.77
CA THR A 35 -19.74 -13.15 7.73
C THR A 35 -20.26 -11.84 8.32
N GLY A 36 -20.10 -10.74 7.58
CA GLY A 36 -20.70 -9.43 7.92
C GLY A 36 -19.70 -8.27 8.02
N ASN A 37 -18.41 -8.55 8.04
CA ASN A 37 -17.33 -7.55 8.11
C ASN A 37 -16.41 -7.56 6.88
N GLU A 38 -16.83 -8.22 5.79
CA GLU A 38 -15.98 -8.47 4.62
C GLU A 38 -16.17 -7.46 3.49
N GLU A 39 -17.29 -6.76 3.45
CA GLU A 39 -17.50 -5.71 2.46
C GLU A 39 -16.54 -4.55 2.76
N THR A 40 -15.60 -4.33 1.84
CA THR A 40 -14.81 -3.12 1.80
C THR A 40 -14.72 -2.61 0.37
N GLU A 41 -14.76 -1.28 0.23
CA GLU A 41 -14.50 -0.59 -1.04
C GLU A 41 -13.05 -0.07 -1.11
N ASP A 42 -12.30 -0.18 -0.02
CA ASP A 42 -10.90 0.23 0.06
C ASP A 42 -9.91 -0.91 -0.23
N PHE A 43 -8.64 -0.54 -0.30
CA PHE A 43 -7.56 -1.49 -0.51
C PHE A 43 -6.28 -1.06 0.21
N ASP A 44 -5.91 -1.81 1.24
CA ASP A 44 -4.73 -1.54 2.06
C ASP A 44 -3.49 -2.30 1.60
N MET A 45 -2.34 -1.63 1.71
CA MET A 45 -1.04 -2.24 1.47
C MET A 45 -0.03 -1.87 2.55
N ALA A 46 0.81 -2.83 2.90
CA ALA A 46 1.99 -2.60 3.72
C ALA A 46 3.24 -2.54 2.85
N TRP A 47 4.12 -1.57 3.14
CA TRP A 47 5.45 -1.51 2.54
C TRP A 47 6.29 -2.67 3.06
N CYS A 48 6.72 -3.57 2.17
CA CYS A 48 7.47 -4.77 2.54
C CYS A 48 8.86 -4.86 1.86
N ARG A 49 9.20 -3.94 0.95
CA ARG A 49 10.54 -3.89 0.31
C ARG A 49 11.63 -3.91 1.38
N GLY A 50 12.60 -4.82 1.24
CA GLY A 50 13.71 -4.93 2.17
C GLY A 50 13.33 -5.44 3.56
N THR A 51 12.21 -6.17 3.67
CA THR A 51 11.80 -6.86 4.91
C THR A 51 11.71 -8.36 4.67
N LYS A 52 11.59 -9.14 5.75
CA LYS A 52 11.40 -10.60 5.66
C LYS A 52 10.05 -10.99 5.05
N ALA A 53 9.11 -10.06 4.95
CA ALA A 53 7.81 -10.27 4.32
C ALA A 53 7.84 -10.13 2.78
N SER A 54 8.95 -9.66 2.21
CA SER A 54 9.10 -9.60 0.74
C SER A 54 9.31 -11.01 0.18
N LEU A 55 8.53 -11.38 -0.84
CA LEU A 55 8.66 -12.66 -1.56
C LEU A 55 9.96 -12.74 -2.38
N VAL A 56 10.54 -11.60 -2.70
CA VAL A 56 11.89 -11.52 -3.28
C VAL A 56 12.84 -11.35 -2.11
N GLY A 57 13.68 -12.37 -1.85
CA GLY A 57 14.68 -12.30 -0.79
C GLY A 57 15.50 -11.00 -0.86
N HIS A 58 15.98 -10.52 0.30
CA HIS A 58 16.69 -9.23 0.49
C HIS A 58 17.82 -8.90 -0.51
N SER A 59 18.24 -9.85 -1.34
CA SER A 59 19.39 -9.74 -2.25
C SER A 59 19.03 -9.37 -3.70
N ALA A 60 17.77 -9.36 -4.11
CA ALA A 60 17.41 -9.06 -5.51
C ALA A 60 17.03 -7.59 -5.70
N ILE A 61 18.05 -6.72 -5.71
CA ILE A 61 17.92 -5.37 -6.27
C ILE A 61 17.73 -5.52 -7.78
N VAL A 62 16.48 -5.58 -8.22
CA VAL A 62 16.15 -5.58 -9.66
C VAL A 62 16.32 -4.16 -10.18
N THR A 63 17.45 -3.91 -10.84
CA THR A 63 17.71 -2.68 -11.58
C THR A 63 16.64 -2.49 -12.65
N GLY A 64 15.94 -1.35 -12.64
CA GLY A 64 14.89 -1.02 -13.61
C GLY A 64 13.44 -1.20 -13.14
N ARG A 65 13.19 -1.66 -11.89
CA ARG A 65 11.84 -1.66 -11.30
C ARG A 65 11.32 -0.23 -11.10
N LYS A 66 10.06 0.02 -11.46
CA LYS A 66 9.41 1.31 -11.20
C LYS A 66 9.22 1.52 -9.69
N SER A 67 9.24 2.76 -9.24
CA SER A 67 8.81 3.09 -7.88
C SER A 67 7.28 3.14 -7.81
N LEU A 68 6.71 2.96 -6.61
CA LEU A 68 5.27 3.18 -6.38
C LEU A 68 4.84 4.55 -6.92
N PHE A 69 5.60 5.61 -6.62
CA PHE A 69 5.34 6.96 -7.15
C PHE A 69 5.34 7.02 -8.68
N ALA A 70 6.25 6.30 -9.35
CA ALA A 70 6.29 6.27 -10.81
C ALA A 70 5.07 5.54 -11.40
N VAL A 71 4.47 4.59 -10.68
CA VAL A 71 3.23 3.92 -11.08
C VAL A 71 2.02 4.81 -10.81
N LEU A 72 1.94 5.45 -9.63
CA LEU A 72 0.84 6.34 -9.25
C LEU A 72 0.76 7.59 -10.12
N LYS A 73 1.91 8.15 -10.53
CA LYS A 73 1.94 9.34 -11.42
C LYS A 73 1.42 9.06 -12.84
N LYS A 74 1.29 7.80 -13.26
CA LYS A 74 1.16 7.46 -14.69
C LYS A 74 -0.25 7.17 -15.20
N PRO A 75 -1.32 7.37 -14.42
CA PRO A 75 -2.43 8.17 -14.95
C PRO A 75 -3.23 8.88 -13.82
N GLY A 76 -3.03 10.19 -13.66
CA GLY A 76 -4.07 11.07 -13.12
C GLY A 76 -4.22 11.21 -11.60
N LEU A 77 -3.34 10.63 -10.77
CA LEU A 77 -3.27 11.05 -9.36
C LEU A 77 -2.42 12.32 -9.25
N HIS A 78 -3.02 13.36 -8.68
CA HIS A 78 -2.39 14.64 -8.40
C HIS A 78 -2.42 14.91 -6.90
N LEU A 79 -1.43 15.65 -6.41
CA LEU A 79 -1.54 16.28 -5.09
C LEU A 79 -2.56 17.42 -5.25
N PRO A 80 -3.68 17.41 -4.50
CA PRO A 80 -4.66 18.50 -4.60
C PRO A 80 -4.03 19.83 -4.18
N ASP A 81 -4.42 20.93 -4.83
CA ASP A 81 -3.95 22.29 -4.53
C ASP A 81 -4.31 22.75 -3.10
N GLN A 82 -5.31 22.09 -2.50
CA GLN A 82 -5.75 22.25 -1.11
C GLN A 82 -5.73 20.87 -0.44
N PRO A 83 -4.56 20.39 0.04
CA PRO A 83 -4.53 19.10 0.71
C PRO A 83 -5.28 19.17 2.04
N ARG A 84 -6.29 18.31 2.24
CA ARG A 84 -6.74 17.99 3.61
C ARG A 84 -5.60 17.38 4.43
N LYS A 85 -4.70 16.64 3.75
CA LYS A 85 -3.51 16.00 4.34
C LYS A 85 -2.32 16.02 3.34
N PRO A 86 -1.08 16.30 3.78
CA PRO A 86 0.08 16.43 2.87
C PRO A 86 0.59 15.10 2.28
N TYR A 87 0.10 13.96 2.77
CA TYR A 87 0.46 12.60 2.35
C TYR A 87 -0.66 11.89 1.58
N GLN A 88 -1.64 12.66 1.10
CA GLN A 88 -2.78 12.19 0.31
C GLN A 88 -2.63 12.63 -1.15
N ALA A 89 -2.95 11.75 -2.08
CA ALA A 89 -3.04 12.06 -3.50
C ALA A 89 -4.40 11.61 -4.03
N VAL A 90 -4.99 12.37 -4.95
CA VAL A 90 -6.37 12.19 -5.43
C VAL A 90 -6.41 12.24 -6.94
N ASN A 91 -7.33 11.50 -7.57
CA ASN A 91 -7.56 11.58 -9.01
C ASN A 91 -8.84 12.36 -9.36
N GLN A 92 -9.02 12.67 -10.65
CA GLN A 92 -10.18 13.44 -11.15
C GLN A 92 -11.54 12.77 -10.89
N THR A 93 -11.55 11.46 -10.68
CA THR A 93 -12.75 10.66 -10.36
C THR A 93 -13.01 10.53 -8.86
N GLY A 94 -12.20 11.16 -8.01
CA GLY A 94 -12.38 11.16 -6.55
C GLY A 94 -11.78 9.98 -5.81
N TYR A 95 -10.99 9.12 -6.47
CA TYR A 95 -10.22 8.09 -5.76
C TYR A 95 -9.00 8.69 -5.09
N GLU A 96 -8.73 8.25 -3.87
CA GLU A 96 -7.68 8.78 -3.01
C GLU A 96 -6.68 7.68 -2.65
N VAL A 97 -5.42 8.07 -2.45
CA VAL A 97 -4.34 7.22 -1.93
C VAL A 97 -3.65 7.98 -0.81
N GLU A 98 -3.59 7.38 0.39
CA GLU A 98 -2.89 7.93 1.54
C GLU A 98 -1.62 7.12 1.85
N LEU A 99 -0.50 7.81 2.06
CA LEU A 99 0.74 7.21 2.54
C LEU A 99 0.84 7.39 4.06
N LEU A 100 0.63 6.29 4.79
CA LEU A 100 0.66 6.29 6.24
C LEU A 100 1.98 5.70 6.77
N ALA A 101 2.59 6.37 7.74
CA ALA A 101 3.73 5.87 8.50
C ALA A 101 3.30 5.61 9.94
N ALA A 102 3.68 4.46 10.50
CA ALA A 102 3.43 4.18 11.91
C ALA A 102 4.16 5.22 12.79
N PRO A 103 3.52 5.78 13.83
CA PRO A 103 4.11 6.81 14.69
C PRO A 103 5.47 6.43 15.29
N ALA A 104 5.68 5.15 15.60
CA ALA A 104 6.93 4.63 16.15
C ALA A 104 8.16 4.74 15.22
N ARG A 105 7.97 5.11 13.94
CA ARG A 105 9.05 5.31 12.97
C ARG A 105 9.36 6.78 12.70
N ILE A 106 8.58 7.70 13.27
CA ILE A 106 8.82 9.14 13.17
C ILE A 106 9.63 9.54 14.42
N PRO A 107 10.87 10.06 14.28
CA PRO A 107 11.55 10.61 15.44
C PRO A 107 10.67 11.71 16.03
N CYS A 108 10.34 11.57 17.30
CA CYS A 108 9.57 12.54 18.06
C CYS A 108 10.43 13.82 18.20
N GLN A 109 10.39 14.69 17.20
CA GLN A 109 10.78 16.07 17.37
C GLN A 109 9.54 16.84 17.80
N SER A 110 9.55 17.22 19.07
CA SER A 110 8.65 18.21 19.65
C SER A 110 8.59 19.42 18.71
N LEU A 111 7.43 19.61 18.09
CA LEU A 111 7.04 20.88 17.48
C LEU A 111 6.61 21.79 18.63
N SER A 112 7.56 22.54 19.20
CA SER A 112 7.25 23.78 19.91
C SER A 112 6.79 24.80 18.87
N LEU A 113 5.54 25.27 19.04
CA LEU A 113 4.91 26.37 18.31
C LEU A 113 5.75 27.66 18.33
#